data_AF-S0JBS3-F1
#
_entry.id   AF-S0JBS3-F1
#
_cell.length_a   1.000
_cell.length_b   1.000
_cell.length_c   1.000
_cell.angle_alpha   90.00
_cell.angle_beta   90.00
_cell.angle_gamma   90.00
#
_symmetry.space_group_name_H-M   'P 1'
#
loop_
_entity.id
_entity.type
_entity.pdbx_description
1 polymer ?
#
loop_
_entity_poly.entity_id
_entity_poly.type
_entity_poly.pdbx_seq_one_letter_code
_entity_poly.pdbx_strand_id
1 'polypeptide(L)'
;MHTKTMEGLAGASMNMKLLNTPFRVYKDAERRGDTAVMERAMGYVGEFADKAEDYQKKAEKGMEEDAKEAGEKAKTEQENAIQKRREQREEMEKRIAESRNGDTDTVSISENGKATLDGKTDSVQPGADNGISAEETVDAIRMEPVIYSKSGEKAESEPGANFSVSV
;
A
#
# COMPACT_ATOMS: atom_id res chain seq x y z
N MET A 1 -8.37 -20.88 3.60
CA MET A 1 -8.36 -21.51 2.28
C MET A 1 -9.62 -22.34 2.19
N HIS A 2 -10.47 -21.98 1.25
CA HIS A 2 -11.81 -22.48 1.07
C HIS A 2 -11.75 -23.94 0.62
N THR A 3 -12.70 -24.76 1.06
CA THR A 3 -12.73 -26.20 0.77
C THR A 3 -12.78 -26.49 -0.73
N LYS A 4 -13.55 -25.68 -1.48
CA LYS A 4 -13.61 -25.73 -2.95
C LYS A 4 -12.26 -25.45 -3.61
N THR A 5 -11.46 -24.53 -3.06
CA THR A 5 -10.09 -24.23 -3.54
C THR A 5 -9.22 -25.48 -3.45
N MET A 6 -9.21 -26.11 -2.28
CA MET A 6 -8.40 -27.31 -2.05
C MET A 6 -8.82 -28.47 -2.93
N GLU A 7 -10.13 -28.74 -3.01
CA GLU A 7 -10.68 -29.83 -3.82
C GLU A 7 -10.43 -29.60 -5.31
N GLY A 8 -10.64 -28.38 -5.79
CA GLY A 8 -10.42 -28.02 -7.18
C GLY A 8 -8.96 -28.15 -7.60
N LEU A 9 -8.02 -27.67 -6.78
CA LEU A 9 -6.59 -27.82 -7.06
C LEU A 9 -6.16 -29.29 -7.08
N ALA A 10 -6.61 -30.08 -6.09
CA ALA A 10 -6.30 -31.50 -6.03
C ALA A 10 -6.86 -32.26 -7.25
N GLY A 11 -8.14 -32.03 -7.58
CA GLY A 11 -8.81 -32.66 -8.72
C GLY A 11 -8.18 -32.29 -10.06
N ALA A 12 -7.89 -31.00 -10.29
CA ALA A 12 -7.24 -30.54 -11.51
C ALA A 12 -5.85 -31.16 -11.65
N SER A 13 -5.04 -31.15 -10.57
CA SER A 13 -3.69 -31.71 -10.59
C SER A 13 -3.67 -33.21 -10.90
N MET A 14 -4.64 -33.96 -10.38
CA MET A 14 -4.74 -35.41 -10.61
C MET A 14 -5.10 -35.70 -12.06
N ASN A 15 -6.12 -35.01 -12.61
CA ASN A 15 -6.54 -35.20 -14.00
C ASN A 15 -5.43 -34.79 -14.99
N MET A 16 -4.69 -33.71 -14.69
CA MET A 16 -3.54 -33.30 -15.50
C MET A 16 -2.42 -34.37 -15.50
N LYS A 17 -2.18 -35.05 -14.37
CA LYS A 17 -1.24 -36.18 -14.31
C LYS A 17 -1.72 -37.38 -15.12
N LEU A 18 -3.03 -37.63 -15.14
CA LEU A 18 -3.62 -38.74 -15.90
C LEU A 18 -3.48 -38.58 -17.41
N LEU A 19 -3.30 -37.36 -17.93
CA LEU A 19 -3.03 -37.10 -19.35
C LEU A 19 -1.74 -37.76 -19.86
N ASN A 20 -0.76 -38.00 -18.99
CA ASN A 20 0.52 -38.59 -19.40
C ASN A 20 0.38 -39.98 -20.04
N THR A 21 -0.56 -40.78 -19.54
CA THR A 21 -0.78 -42.15 -20.02
C THR A 21 -1.32 -42.18 -21.45
N PRO A 22 -2.44 -41.53 -21.79
CA PRO A 22 -2.93 -41.51 -23.16
C PRO A 22 -1.96 -40.81 -24.11
N PHE A 23 -1.19 -39.80 -23.68
CA PHE A 23 -0.14 -39.23 -24.52
C PHE A 23 0.98 -40.22 -24.87
N ARG A 24 1.35 -41.12 -23.95
CA ARG A 24 2.31 -42.20 -24.25
C ARG A 24 1.74 -43.19 -25.26
N VAL A 25 0.49 -43.61 -25.03
CA VAL A 25 -0.22 -44.54 -25.94
C VAL A 25 -0.35 -43.93 -27.34
N TYR A 26 -0.70 -42.65 -27.43
CA TYR A 26 -0.76 -41.93 -28.70
C TYR A 26 0.58 -41.98 -29.44
N LYS A 27 1.68 -41.62 -28.78
CA LYS A 27 3.02 -41.63 -29.39
C LYS A 27 3.45 -43.03 -29.84
N ASP A 28 3.08 -44.06 -29.09
CA ASP A 28 3.37 -45.45 -29.46
C ASP A 28 2.54 -45.91 -30.67
N ALA A 29 1.27 -45.50 -30.73
CA ALA A 29 0.37 -45.77 -31.85
C ALA A 29 0.80 -45.01 -33.13
N GLU A 30 1.26 -43.77 -32.98
CA GLU A 30 1.79 -42.94 -34.06
C GLU A 30 2.98 -43.62 -34.74
N ARG A 31 3.92 -44.20 -33.97
CA ARG A 31 5.06 -44.96 -34.54
C ARG A 31 4.63 -46.22 -35.30
N ARG A 32 3.47 -46.80 -34.96
CA ARG A 32 2.90 -47.98 -35.62
C ARG A 32 1.97 -47.62 -36.77
N GLY A 33 1.63 -46.34 -36.94
CA GLY A 33 0.61 -45.89 -37.90
C GLY A 33 -0.82 -46.33 -37.52
N ASP A 34 -1.07 -46.67 -36.26
CA ASP A 34 -2.39 -47.14 -35.80
C ASP A 34 -3.29 -45.94 -35.46
N THR A 35 -4.05 -45.47 -36.45
CA THR A 35 -4.92 -44.28 -36.32
C THR A 35 -6.09 -44.50 -35.38
N ALA A 36 -6.61 -45.72 -35.28
CA ALA A 36 -7.74 -46.03 -34.40
C ALA A 36 -7.33 -45.89 -32.92
N VAL A 37 -6.14 -46.38 -32.56
CA VAL A 37 -5.61 -46.23 -31.20
C VAL A 37 -5.24 -44.77 -30.90
N MET A 38 -4.72 -44.04 -31.89
CA MET A 38 -4.45 -42.59 -31.75
C MET A 38 -5.72 -41.81 -31.40
N GLU A 39 -6.81 -41.99 -32.16
CA GLU A 39 -8.08 -41.30 -31.92
C GLU A 39 -8.65 -41.64 -30.53
N ARG A 40 -8.65 -42.92 -30.17
CA ARG A 40 -9.11 -43.36 -28.85
C ARG A 40 -8.27 -42.75 -27.72
N ALA A 41 -6.95 -42.71 -27.87
CA ALA A 41 -6.06 -42.09 -26.89
C ALA A 41 -6.36 -40.60 -26.72
N MET A 42 -6.56 -39.88 -27.82
CA MET A 42 -6.95 -38.46 -27.78
C MET A 42 -8.33 -38.24 -27.17
N GLY A 43 -9.27 -39.17 -27.35
CA GLY A 43 -10.56 -39.15 -26.63
C GLY A 43 -10.38 -39.12 -25.12
N TYR A 44 -9.53 -39.99 -24.57
CA TYR A 44 -9.21 -39.98 -23.14
C TYR A 44 -8.49 -38.70 -22.69
N VAL A 45 -7.62 -38.13 -23.53
CA VAL A 45 -7.00 -36.82 -23.26
C VAL A 45 -8.08 -35.75 -23.08
N GLY A 46 -9.06 -35.70 -23.99
CA GLY A 46 -10.20 -34.78 -23.91
C GLY A 46 -10.96 -34.94 -22.58
N GLU A 47 -11.37 -36.17 -22.23
CA GLU A 47 -12.12 -36.42 -21.00
C GLU A 47 -11.40 -35.98 -19.72
N PHE A 48 -10.08 -36.18 -19.65
CA PHE A 48 -9.29 -35.76 -18.49
C PHE A 48 -9.01 -34.25 -18.51
N ALA A 49 -8.84 -33.65 -19.70
CA ALA A 49 -8.67 -32.21 -19.83
C ALA A 49 -9.94 -31.47 -19.38
N ASP A 50 -11.10 -31.91 -19.85
CA ASP A 50 -12.41 -31.34 -19.47
C ASP A 50 -12.63 -31.41 -17.96
N LYS A 51 -12.35 -32.58 -17.36
CA LYS A 51 -12.43 -32.75 -15.89
C LYS A 51 -11.44 -31.85 -15.16
N ALA A 52 -10.22 -31.70 -15.67
CA ALA A 52 -9.23 -30.82 -15.06
C ALA A 52 -9.72 -29.36 -15.08
N GLU A 53 -10.32 -28.93 -16.18
CA GLU A 53 -10.90 -27.59 -16.33
C GLU A 53 -12.08 -27.37 -15.36
N ASP A 54 -12.97 -28.35 -15.22
CA ASP A 54 -14.10 -28.26 -14.27
C ASP A 54 -13.62 -28.11 -12.82
N TYR A 55 -12.59 -28.87 -12.44
CA TYR A 55 -11.96 -28.74 -11.12
C TYR A 55 -11.21 -27.41 -10.96
N GLN A 56 -10.59 -26.89 -12.02
CA GLN A 56 -10.00 -25.56 -12.01
C GLN A 56 -11.05 -24.48 -11.75
N LYS A 57 -12.19 -24.51 -12.45
CA LYS A 57 -13.32 -23.60 -12.22
C LYS A 57 -13.82 -23.67 -10.77
N LYS A 58 -13.86 -24.88 -10.19
CA LYS A 58 -14.20 -25.08 -8.78
C LYS A 58 -13.16 -24.46 -7.84
N ALA A 59 -11.88 -24.56 -8.17
CA ALA A 59 -10.81 -23.93 -7.41
C ALA A 59 -10.92 -22.40 -7.45
N GLU A 60 -11.10 -21.83 -8.64
CA GLU A 60 -11.26 -20.39 -8.88
C GLU A 60 -12.42 -19.82 -8.07
N LYS A 61 -13.57 -20.50 -8.09
CA LYS A 61 -14.72 -20.11 -7.26
C LYS A 61 -14.40 -20.12 -5.76
N GLY A 62 -13.65 -21.11 -5.29
CA GLY A 62 -13.19 -21.15 -3.91
C GLY A 62 -12.23 -20.00 -3.57
N MET A 63 -11.32 -19.65 -4.48
CA MET A 63 -10.38 -18.54 -4.30
C MET A 63 -11.09 -17.18 -4.26
N GLU A 64 -12.12 -17.00 -5.09
CA GLU A 64 -12.94 -15.78 -5.05
C GLU A 64 -13.65 -15.63 -3.70
N GLU A 65 -14.20 -16.73 -3.16
CA GLU A 65 -14.82 -16.76 -1.84
C GLU A 65 -13.81 -16.45 -0.72
N ASP A 66 -12.61 -17.07 -0.74
CA ASP A 66 -11.51 -16.75 0.18
C ASP A 66 -11.12 -15.26 0.12
N ALA A 67 -11.02 -14.70 -1.08
CA ALA A 67 -10.61 -13.31 -1.29
C ALA A 67 -11.66 -12.32 -0.77
N LYS A 68 -12.96 -12.61 -0.96
CA LYS A 68 -14.05 -11.81 -0.40
C LYS A 68 -14.02 -11.83 1.12
N GLU A 69 -13.90 -13.01 1.73
CA GLU A 69 -13.84 -13.15 3.19
C GLU A 69 -12.62 -12.41 3.78
N ALA A 70 -11.45 -12.53 3.15
CA ALA A 70 -10.27 -11.80 3.56
C ALA A 70 -10.44 -10.28 3.43
N GLY A 71 -11.09 -9.83 2.35
CA GLY A 71 -11.40 -8.41 2.13
C GLY A 71 -12.38 -7.83 3.16
N GLU A 72 -13.41 -8.59 3.56
CA GLU A 72 -14.34 -8.19 4.60
C GLU A 72 -13.68 -8.11 5.99
N LYS A 73 -12.84 -9.10 6.33
CA LYS A 73 -12.03 -9.05 7.56
C LYS A 73 -11.11 -7.83 7.57
N ALA A 74 -10.43 -7.54 6.46
CA ALA A 74 -9.55 -6.38 6.38
C ALA A 74 -10.31 -5.05 6.53
N LYS A 75 -11.49 -4.91 5.92
CA LYS A 75 -12.34 -3.72 6.06
C LYS A 75 -12.82 -3.54 7.50
N THR A 76 -13.33 -4.60 8.13
CA THR A 76 -13.80 -4.55 9.52
C THR A 76 -12.66 -4.24 10.49
N GLU A 77 -11.46 -4.77 10.27
CA GLU A 77 -10.27 -4.43 11.06
C GLU A 77 -9.87 -2.95 10.87
N GLN A 78 -9.91 -2.45 9.64
CA GLN A 78 -9.64 -1.05 9.33
C GLN A 78 -10.66 -0.11 10.00
N GLU A 79 -11.95 -0.44 9.92
CA GLU A 79 -13.02 0.34 10.58
C GLU A 79 -12.84 0.35 12.09
N ASN A 80 -12.58 -0.81 12.70
CA ASN A 80 -12.27 -0.90 14.13
C ASN A 80 -11.05 -0.07 14.52
N ALA A 81 -10.00 -0.04 13.70
CA ALA A 81 -8.81 0.78 13.95
C ALA A 81 -9.12 2.28 13.84
N ILE A 82 -9.96 2.68 12.88
CA ILE A 82 -10.42 4.07 12.74
C ILE A 82 -11.29 4.47 13.93
N GLN A 83 -12.21 3.60 14.36
CA GLN A 83 -13.06 3.86 15.51
C GLN A 83 -12.25 4.04 16.78
N LYS A 84 -11.31 3.13 17.08
CA LYS A 84 -10.38 3.27 18.22
C LYS A 84 -9.61 4.58 18.18
N ARG A 85 -9.14 5.01 17.00
CA ARG A 85 -8.45 6.30 16.84
C ARG A 85 -9.38 7.49 17.09
N ARG A 86 -10.65 7.42 16.67
CA ARG A 86 -11.65 8.46 16.93
C ARG A 86 -11.95 8.56 18.41
N GLU A 87 -12.17 7.44 19.10
CA GLU A 87 -12.40 7.37 20.55
C GLU A 87 -11.21 7.97 21.32
N GLN A 88 -9.97 7.62 20.95
CA GLN A 88 -8.76 8.21 21.57
C GLN A 88 -8.67 9.72 21.36
N ARG A 89 -9.06 10.24 20.18
CA ARG A 89 -9.09 11.68 19.92
C ARG A 89 -10.14 12.37 20.76
N GLU A 90 -11.33 11.80 20.85
CA GLU A 90 -12.42 12.35 21.68
C GLU A 90 -12.04 12.37 23.16
N GLU A 91 -11.38 11.32 23.66
CA GLU A 91 -10.90 11.27 25.04
C GLU A 91 -9.81 12.32 25.30
N MET A 92 -8.84 12.48 24.38
CA MET A 92 -7.85 13.54 24.49
C MET A 92 -8.48 14.93 24.43
N GLU A 93 -9.47 15.14 23.56
CA GLU A 93 -10.18 16.42 23.47
C GLU A 93 -10.96 16.72 24.75
N LYS A 94 -11.63 15.74 25.35
CA LYS A 94 -12.26 15.88 26.67
C LYS A 94 -11.25 16.27 27.75
N ARG A 95 -10.09 15.60 27.81
CA ARG A 95 -9.01 15.95 28.76
C ARG A 95 -8.47 17.37 28.53
N ILE A 96 -8.31 17.79 27.28
CA ILE A 96 -7.86 19.15 26.96
C ILE A 96 -8.93 20.17 27.36
N ALA A 97 -10.20 19.93 27.03
CA ALA A 97 -11.31 20.80 27.40
C ALA A 97 -11.45 20.93 28.93
N GLU A 98 -11.31 19.82 29.65
CA GLU A 98 -11.28 19.81 31.12
C GLU A 98 -10.06 20.59 31.66
N SER A 99 -8.87 20.38 31.11
CA SER A 99 -7.67 21.14 31.49
C SER A 99 -7.75 22.63 31.17
N ARG A 100 -8.57 23.03 30.19
CA ARG A 100 -8.83 24.44 29.83
C ARG A 100 -9.79 25.11 30.82
N ASN A 101 -10.61 24.33 31.51
CA ASN A 101 -11.51 24.78 32.56
C ASN A 101 -10.86 24.78 33.96
N GLY A 102 -9.73 24.09 34.13
CA GLY A 102 -8.84 24.25 35.29
C GLY A 102 -7.82 25.38 35.04
N ASP A 103 -7.42 26.09 36.10
CA ASP A 103 -6.56 27.28 36.09
C ASP A 103 -5.47 27.24 35.00
N THR A 104 -5.75 27.89 33.87
CA THR A 104 -4.78 28.07 32.80
C THR A 104 -3.96 29.33 33.10
N ASP A 105 -2.64 29.17 33.23
CA ASP A 105 -1.72 30.29 33.41
C ASP A 105 -1.84 31.22 32.20
N THR A 106 -2.50 32.36 32.40
CA THR A 106 -2.88 33.28 31.33
C THR A 106 -1.72 34.24 31.10
N VAL A 107 -0.87 33.92 30.14
CA VAL A 107 0.24 34.81 29.78
C VAL A 107 -0.32 36.03 29.06
N SER A 108 -0.49 37.13 29.81
CA SER A 108 -0.91 38.41 29.26
C SER A 108 0.29 39.12 28.64
N ILE A 109 0.19 39.47 27.35
CA ILE A 109 1.20 40.30 26.70
C ILE A 109 1.12 41.71 27.31
N SER A 110 2.23 42.15 27.92
CA SER A 110 2.37 43.52 28.43
C SER A 110 2.09 44.55 27.32
N GLU A 111 1.48 45.67 27.68
CA GLU A 111 1.09 46.77 26.77
C GLU A 111 2.23 47.21 25.83
N ASN A 112 3.48 47.21 26.33
CA ASN A 112 4.67 47.53 25.52
C ASN A 112 4.98 46.48 24.43
N GLY A 113 4.64 45.21 24.64
CA GLY A 113 4.83 44.14 23.65
C GLY A 113 3.76 44.15 22.55
N LYS A 114 2.58 44.70 22.85
CA LYS A 114 1.46 44.84 21.91
C LYS A 114 1.73 45.93 20.85
N ALA A 115 2.39 47.02 21.23
CA ALA A 115 2.78 48.09 20.31
C ALA A 115 3.77 47.65 19.23
N THR A 116 4.62 46.65 19.50
CA THR A 116 5.51 46.04 18.50
C THR A 116 4.80 45.10 17.52
N LEU A 117 3.59 44.63 17.83
CA LEU A 117 2.79 43.76 16.97
C LEU A 117 1.89 44.54 16.00
N ASP A 118 1.38 45.71 16.41
CA ASP A 118 0.60 46.61 15.54
C ASP A 118 1.44 47.27 14.43
N GLY A 119 2.78 47.18 14.49
CA GLY A 119 3.67 47.69 13.45
C GLY A 119 3.77 46.82 12.19
N LYS A 120 3.04 45.70 12.11
CA LYS A 120 3.13 44.77 10.97
C LYS A 120 1.78 44.20 10.54
N THR A 121 0.85 45.09 10.25
CA THR A 121 -0.24 44.88 9.28
C THR A 121 -0.28 46.18 8.47
N ASP A 122 0.30 46.23 7.26
CA ASP A 122 -0.38 45.80 6.05
C ASP A 122 0.58 45.35 4.95
N SER A 123 0.32 44.18 4.38
CA SER A 123 0.21 44.00 2.92
C SER A 123 -0.17 42.56 2.63
N VAL A 124 -1.47 42.29 2.62
CA VAL A 124 -2.00 41.27 1.72
C VAL A 124 -2.28 42.01 0.41
N GLN A 125 -1.51 41.72 -0.64
CA GLN A 125 -2.00 41.87 -2.01
C GLN A 125 -2.24 40.47 -2.58
N PRO A 126 -3.45 40.17 -3.07
CA PRO A 126 -3.78 38.84 -3.56
C PRO A 126 -3.37 38.67 -5.02
N GLY A 127 -2.89 37.48 -5.36
CA GLY A 127 -3.10 36.89 -6.67
C GLY A 127 -1.90 36.83 -7.62
N ALA A 128 -1.70 35.60 -8.11
CA ALA A 128 -1.13 35.21 -9.40
C ALA A 128 0.41 35.17 -9.56
N ASP A 129 0.84 33.91 -9.74
CA ASP A 129 1.79 33.41 -10.74
C ASP A 129 3.27 33.80 -10.72
N ASN A 130 4.08 32.74 -10.64
CA ASN A 130 5.24 32.44 -11.46
C ASN A 130 6.13 33.62 -11.93
N GLY A 131 7.33 33.73 -11.38
CA GLY A 131 8.37 34.56 -11.98
C GLY A 131 9.61 34.75 -11.11
N ILE A 132 10.65 33.99 -11.41
CA ILE A 132 12.06 34.24 -11.14
C ILE A 132 12.51 35.71 -11.24
N SER A 133 13.45 36.13 -10.38
CA SER A 133 14.71 36.88 -10.66
C SER A 133 15.20 37.50 -9.33
N ALA A 134 16.33 37.08 -8.75
CA ALA A 134 17.69 37.62 -8.97
C ALA A 134 17.68 39.17 -9.10
N GLU A 135 18.37 39.99 -8.31
CA GLU A 135 19.72 39.97 -7.74
C GLU A 135 19.70 40.82 -6.44
N GLU A 136 20.25 40.34 -5.32
CA GLU A 136 21.60 40.66 -4.81
C GLU A 136 21.82 42.13 -4.40
N THR A 137 21.92 42.40 -3.10
CA THR A 137 23.06 43.16 -2.54
C THR A 137 23.21 42.91 -1.03
N VAL A 138 24.21 42.09 -0.72
CA VAL A 138 25.25 42.24 0.31
C VAL A 138 24.82 42.58 1.75
N ASP A 139 24.78 41.53 2.57
CA ASP A 139 25.55 41.33 3.83
C ASP A 139 24.70 40.73 4.98
N ALA A 140 24.14 39.55 4.74
CA ALA A 140 23.57 38.72 5.80
C ALA A 140 24.57 37.61 6.11
N ILE A 141 25.22 37.73 7.26
CA ILE A 141 26.12 36.73 7.87
C ILE A 141 25.44 35.35 7.79
N ARG A 142 25.92 34.51 6.86
CA ARG A 142 25.48 33.12 6.73
C ARG A 142 26.06 32.35 7.90
N MET A 143 25.32 32.20 8.99
CA MET A 143 25.60 31.15 9.95
C MET A 143 24.99 29.85 9.42
N GLU A 144 25.83 28.89 9.06
CA GLU A 144 25.38 27.55 8.70
C GLU A 144 24.62 26.92 9.88
N PRO A 145 23.48 26.26 9.65
CA PRO A 145 22.74 25.59 10.71
C PRO A 145 23.58 24.43 11.25
N VAL A 146 23.99 24.56 12.51
CA VAL A 146 24.75 23.52 13.21
C VAL A 146 23.80 22.43 13.71
N ILE A 147 23.99 21.20 13.21
CA ILE A 147 23.19 20.05 13.60
C ILE A 147 23.96 19.26 14.68
N TYR A 148 23.28 18.90 15.78
CA TYR A 148 23.85 18.10 16.86
C TYR A 148 23.31 16.67 16.84
N SER A 149 24.18 15.70 17.10
CA SER A 149 23.78 14.30 17.25
C SER A 149 23.17 14.06 18.64
N LYS A 150 22.51 12.91 18.84
CA LYS A 150 21.88 12.55 20.13
C LYS A 150 22.86 12.46 21.31
N SER A 151 24.17 12.41 21.06
CA SER A 151 25.22 12.44 22.09
C SER A 151 25.74 13.86 22.40
N GLY A 152 25.24 14.89 21.73
CA GLY A 152 25.65 16.28 21.94
C GLY A 152 26.91 16.72 21.19
N GLU A 153 27.44 15.89 20.29
CA GLU A 153 28.55 16.28 19.40
C GLU A 153 28.05 16.99 18.15
N LYS A 154 28.82 17.98 17.71
CA LYS A 154 28.58 18.77 16.50
C LYS A 154 28.77 17.88 15.27
N ALA A 155 27.72 17.67 14.48
CA ALA A 155 27.83 16.95 13.22
C ALA A 155 28.30 17.93 12.13
N GLU A 156 29.48 17.69 11.57
CA GLU A 156 29.96 18.40 10.39
C GLU A 156 29.18 17.89 9.17
N SER A 157 28.58 18.81 8.41
CA SER A 157 27.91 18.47 7.15
C SER A 157 28.94 18.36 6.03
N GLU A 158 29.17 17.14 5.51
CA GLU A 158 29.90 16.97 4.25
C GLU A 158 29.03 17.43 3.07
N PRO A 159 29.60 18.11 2.05
CA PRO A 159 28.83 18.53 0.88
C PRO A 159 28.85 17.43 -0.19
N GLY A 160 27.66 17.00 -0.65
CA GLY A 160 27.50 16.45 -2.00
C GLY A 160 26.60 15.22 -2.12
N ALA A 161 25.32 15.44 -2.36
CA ALA A 161 24.49 14.51 -3.13
C ALA A 161 23.35 15.26 -3.82
N ASN A 162 23.56 15.62 -5.09
CA ASN A 162 22.51 16.19 -5.93
C ASN A 162 21.57 15.05 -6.35
N PHE A 163 20.35 15.01 -5.82
CA PHE A 163 19.30 14.12 -6.32
C PHE A 163 18.50 14.86 -7.40
N SER A 164 18.72 14.51 -8.67
CA SER A 164 17.94 14.99 -9.80
C SER A 164 16.64 14.18 -9.91
N VAL A 165 15.49 14.84 -9.71
CA VAL A 165 14.17 14.31 -10.08
C VAL A 165 13.77 14.95 -11.40
N SER A 166 13.66 14.14 -12.45
CA SER A 166 13.07 14.55 -13.73
C SER A 166 11.54 14.42 -13.63
N VAL A 167 10.83 15.47 -14.06
CA VAL A 167 9.37 15.49 -14.28
C VAL A 167 9.04 14.92 -15.65
#